data_AF-A0A523SNW7-F1
#
_entry.id   AF-A0A523SNW7-F1
#
_cell.length_a   1.000
_cell.length_b   1.000
_cell.length_c   1.000
_cell.angle_alpha   90.00
_cell.angle_beta   90.00
_cell.angle_gamma   90.00
#
_symmetry.space_group_name_H-M   'P 1'
#
loop_
_entity.id
_entity.type
_entity.pdbx_description
1 polymer ?
#
loop_
_entity_poly.entity_id
_entity_poly.type
_entity_poly.pdbx_seq_one_letter_code
_entity_poly.pdbx_strand_id
1 'polypeptide(L)'
;MFTFYPTVGPAWLHPYFIWFQLVGLAVLVSPLQLKAVTLSQQTNARELVFGVAVTSFISALFGQIVGSIMFEIMYWPMLIPELNSWVSLWQALTFLYPIERVIITVIVVFIGVPLIRALRAWGYEIGGK
;
A
#
# COMPACT_ATOMS: atom_id res chain seq x y z
N MET A 1 -3.05 -8.41 -13.81
CA MET A 1 -2.31 -9.65 -14.13
C MET A 1 -2.42 -10.66 -12.99
N PHE A 2 -2.03 -10.32 -11.76
CA PHE A 2 -2.24 -11.13 -10.53
C PHE A 2 -3.66 -11.69 -10.35
N THR A 3 -4.68 -10.85 -10.51
CA THR A 3 -6.07 -11.24 -10.34
C THR A 3 -6.50 -12.45 -11.16
N PHE A 4 -5.85 -12.67 -12.31
CA PHE A 4 -6.24 -13.66 -13.31
C PHE A 4 -5.22 -14.80 -13.49
N TYR A 5 -4.15 -14.88 -12.68
CA TYR A 5 -3.02 -15.79 -12.90
C TYR A 5 -2.88 -16.85 -11.78
N PRO A 6 -2.72 -18.16 -12.08
CA PRO A 6 -3.64 -19.05 -12.81
C PRO A 6 -4.88 -19.42 -11.94
N THR A 7 -5.45 -20.64 -11.98
CA THR A 7 -6.71 -21.10 -11.32
C THR A 7 -6.92 -20.74 -9.83
N VAL A 8 -5.89 -20.25 -9.15
CA VAL A 8 -5.94 -19.78 -7.76
C VAL A 8 -6.05 -18.27 -7.61
N GLY A 9 -6.04 -17.51 -8.70
CA GLY A 9 -6.14 -16.06 -8.67
C GLY A 9 -7.45 -15.59 -8.01
N PRO A 10 -7.43 -14.48 -7.26
CA PRO A 10 -8.59 -14.02 -6.50
C PRO A 10 -9.79 -13.65 -7.38
N ALA A 11 -9.62 -13.36 -8.68
CA ALA A 11 -10.77 -13.15 -9.57
C ALA A 11 -11.63 -14.40 -9.76
N TRP A 12 -11.06 -15.59 -9.59
CA TRP A 12 -11.78 -16.86 -9.73
C TRP A 12 -12.31 -17.37 -8.39
N LEU A 13 -11.52 -17.21 -7.32
CA LEU A 13 -11.81 -17.81 -6.01
C LEU A 13 -12.55 -16.87 -5.04
N HIS A 14 -12.23 -15.58 -5.05
CA HIS A 14 -12.86 -14.61 -4.15
C HIS A 14 -12.82 -13.19 -4.74
N PRO A 15 -13.72 -12.88 -5.70
CA PRO A 15 -13.69 -11.61 -6.45
C PRO A 15 -13.79 -10.37 -5.56
N TYR A 16 -14.35 -10.51 -4.36
CA TYR A 16 -14.42 -9.42 -3.39
C TYR A 16 -13.01 -8.91 -3.04
N PHE A 17 -11.98 -9.76 -2.98
CA PHE A 17 -10.60 -9.32 -2.74
C PHE A 17 -10.11 -8.20 -3.69
N ILE A 18 -10.70 -8.11 -4.89
CA ILE A 18 -10.33 -7.15 -5.93
C ILE A 18 -10.73 -5.71 -5.57
N TRP A 19 -11.75 -5.49 -4.73
CA TRP A 19 -12.22 -4.13 -4.43
C TRP A 19 -11.10 -3.26 -3.86
N PHE A 20 -10.27 -3.81 -2.97
CA PHE A 20 -9.18 -3.07 -2.34
C PHE A 20 -8.04 -2.79 -3.32
N GLN A 21 -7.78 -3.71 -4.25
CA GLN A 21 -6.81 -3.50 -5.32
C GLN A 21 -7.26 -2.41 -6.30
N LEU A 22 -8.55 -2.35 -6.63
CA LEU A 22 -9.11 -1.29 -7.48
C LEU A 22 -9.04 0.07 -6.79
N VAL A 23 -9.34 0.13 -5.49
CA VAL A 23 -9.14 1.35 -4.69
C VAL A 23 -7.66 1.75 -4.71
N GLY A 24 -6.75 0.80 -4.47
CA GLY A 24 -5.32 1.07 -4.50
C GLY A 24 -4.82 1.59 -5.85
N LEU A 25 -5.32 1.02 -6.95
CA LEU A 25 -4.95 1.40 -8.31
C LEU A 25 -5.55 2.76 -8.70
N ALA A 26 -6.79 3.05 -8.29
CA ALA A 26 -7.41 4.36 -8.45
C ALA A 26 -6.63 5.45 -7.69
N VAL A 27 -6.17 5.15 -6.47
CA VAL A 27 -5.31 6.06 -5.70
C VAL A 27 -3.93 6.23 -6.35
N LEU A 28 -3.36 5.17 -6.90
CA LEU A 28 -2.05 5.20 -7.55
C LEU A 28 -2.06 6.05 -8.83
N VAL A 29 -3.08 5.89 -9.68
CA VAL A 29 -3.24 6.64 -10.94
C VAL A 29 -3.69 8.08 -10.69
N SER A 30 -4.26 8.36 -9.52
CA SER A 30 -4.70 9.70 -9.15
C SER A 30 -3.54 10.68 -9.00
N PRO A 31 -3.73 11.98 -9.33
CA PRO A 31 -2.78 13.05 -9.03
C PRO A 31 -2.58 13.28 -7.51
N LEU A 32 -3.19 12.45 -6.65
CA LEU A 32 -2.96 12.44 -5.21
C LEU A 32 -1.48 12.34 -4.85
N GLN A 33 -0.67 11.61 -5.61
CA GLN A 33 0.78 11.51 -5.35
C GLN A 33 1.47 12.86 -5.48
N LEU A 34 1.28 13.55 -6.61
CA LEU A 34 1.86 14.86 -6.86
C LEU A 34 1.38 15.90 -5.83
N LYS A 35 0.10 15.81 -5.45
CA LYS A 35 -0.47 16.67 -4.41
C LYS A 35 0.08 16.33 -3.01
N ALA A 36 0.35 15.07 -2.71
CA ALA A 36 0.90 14.66 -1.43
C ALA A 36 2.37 15.08 -1.29
N VAL A 37 3.17 15.00 -2.36
CA VAL A 37 4.56 15.47 -2.36
C VAL A 37 4.61 16.98 -2.10
N THR A 38 3.80 17.75 -2.82
CA THR A 38 3.72 19.21 -2.62
C THR A 38 3.23 19.59 -1.23
N LEU A 39 2.22 18.89 -0.68
CA LEU A 39 1.75 19.09 0.70
C LEU A 39 2.80 18.68 1.74
N SER A 40 3.60 17.64 1.46
CA SER A 40 4.68 17.23 2.35
C SER A 40 5.78 18.29 2.46
N GLN A 41 5.95 19.16 1.45
CA GLN A 41 6.93 20.25 1.45
C GLN A 41 6.46 21.49 2.23
N GLN A 42 5.16 21.61 2.52
CA GLN A 42 4.60 22.74 3.25
C GLN A 42 5.06 22.75 4.72
N THR A 43 5.10 23.95 5.30
CA THR A 43 5.46 24.14 6.71
C THR A 43 4.31 23.82 7.66
N ASN A 44 3.08 23.79 7.14
CA ASN A 44 1.88 23.51 7.91
C ASN A 44 1.89 22.06 8.42
N ALA A 45 1.71 21.91 9.74
CA ALA A 45 1.64 20.63 10.43
C ALA A 45 0.65 19.64 9.80
N ARG A 46 -0.55 20.12 9.47
CA ARG A 46 -1.64 19.29 8.96
C ARG A 46 -1.35 18.80 7.53
N GLU A 47 -0.76 19.66 6.72
CA GLU A 47 -0.41 19.36 5.33
C GLU A 47 0.77 18.40 5.25
N LEU A 48 1.78 18.57 6.13
CA LEU A 48 2.88 17.64 6.27
C LEU A 48 2.40 16.25 6.69
N VAL A 49 1.54 16.17 7.72
CA VAL A 49 0.93 14.90 8.17
C VAL A 49 0.17 14.23 7.03
N PHE A 50 -0.66 14.99 6.31
CA PHE A 50 -1.42 14.46 5.19
C PHE A 50 -0.53 13.99 4.04
N GLY A 51 0.50 14.77 3.69
CA GLY A 51 1.47 14.42 2.65
C GLY A 51 2.23 13.14 2.97
N VAL A 52 2.71 12.99 4.21
CA VAL A 52 3.39 11.78 4.69
C VAL A 52 2.44 10.58 4.74
N ALA A 53 1.21 10.78 5.21
CA ALA A 53 0.20 9.73 5.25
C ALA A 53 -0.13 9.20 3.85
N VAL A 54 -0.38 10.11 2.89
CA VAL A 54 -0.75 9.70 1.53
C VAL A 54 0.43 9.06 0.80
N THR A 55 1.64 9.60 0.92
CA THR A 55 2.82 9.01 0.25
C THR A 55 3.15 7.62 0.81
N SER A 56 3.09 7.44 2.14
CA SER A 56 3.32 6.13 2.77
C SER A 56 2.22 5.12 2.45
N PHE A 57 0.96 5.54 2.48
CA PHE A 57 -0.18 4.69 2.11
C PHE A 57 -0.05 4.20 0.66
N ILE A 58 0.31 5.08 -0.27
CA ILE A 58 0.51 4.73 -1.68
C ILE A 58 1.68 3.76 -1.85
N SER A 59 2.78 3.99 -1.14
CA SER A 59 3.95 3.11 -1.16
C SER A 59 3.60 1.70 -0.65
N ALA A 60 2.79 1.62 0.42
CA ALA A 60 2.33 0.36 0.99
C ALA A 60 1.35 -0.39 0.06
N LEU A 61 0.48 0.33 -0.64
CA LEU A 61 -0.42 -0.25 -1.66
C LEU A 61 0.37 -0.83 -2.83
N PHE A 62 1.39 -0.12 -3.31
CA PHE A 62 2.27 -0.64 -4.36
C PHE A 62 3.01 -1.91 -3.90
N GLY A 63 3.59 -1.88 -2.70
CA GLY A 63 4.25 -3.04 -2.08
C GLY A 63 3.33 -4.25 -1.96
N GLN A 64 2.04 -4.04 -1.67
CA GLN A 64 1.06 -5.13 -1.65
C GLN A 64 0.86 -5.77 -3.01
N ILE A 65 0.66 -4.98 -4.07
CA ILE A 65 0.42 -5.53 -5.42
C ILE A 65 1.61 -6.39 -5.86
N VAL A 66 2.83 -5.86 -5.69
CA VAL A 66 4.06 -6.58 -6.02
C VAL A 66 4.23 -7.82 -5.14
N GLY A 67 4.03 -7.67 -3.83
CA GLY A 67 4.15 -8.76 -2.86
C GLY A 67 3.15 -9.90 -3.12
N SER A 68 1.90 -9.58 -3.47
CA SER A 68 0.90 -10.58 -3.82
C SER A 68 1.27 -11.33 -5.11
N ILE A 69 1.82 -10.66 -6.12
CA ILE A 69 2.35 -11.32 -7.33
C ILE A 69 3.48 -12.29 -6.98
N MET A 70 4.46 -11.83 -6.19
CA MET A 70 5.58 -12.69 -5.79
C MET A 70 5.10 -13.89 -4.96
N PHE A 71 4.14 -13.68 -4.07
CA PHE A 71 3.56 -14.75 -3.25
C PHE A 71 2.90 -15.83 -4.11
N GLU A 72 2.06 -15.45 -5.08
CA GLU A 72 1.45 -16.43 -6.00
C GLU A 72 2.49 -17.23 -6.77
N ILE A 73 3.50 -16.56 -7.34
CA ILE A 73 4.55 -17.22 -8.15
C ILE A 73 5.39 -18.19 -7.31
N MET A 74 5.69 -17.84 -6.07
CA MET A 74 6.57 -18.66 -5.22
C MET A 74 5.84 -19.84 -4.57
N TYR A 75 4.57 -19.68 -4.20
CA TYR A 75 3.87 -20.67 -3.37
C TYR A 75 2.93 -21.58 -4.18
N TRP A 76 2.44 -21.13 -5.34
CA TRP A 76 1.64 -21.97 -6.25
C TRP A 76 2.48 -22.53 -7.40
N PRO A 77 2.34 -23.82 -7.77
CA PRO A 77 1.62 -24.90 -7.07
C PRO A 77 2.48 -25.67 -6.06
N MET A 78 3.75 -25.28 -5.87
CA MET A 78 4.76 -26.13 -5.21
C MET A 78 4.59 -26.25 -3.70
N LEU A 79 4.16 -25.19 -3.00
CA LEU A 79 4.06 -25.16 -1.53
C LEU A 79 2.63 -25.27 -1.02
N ILE A 80 1.66 -24.67 -1.71
CA ILE A 80 0.24 -24.73 -1.35
C ILE A 80 -0.54 -25.23 -2.57
N PRO A 81 -0.64 -26.55 -2.79
CA PRO A 81 -1.32 -27.09 -3.98
C PRO A 81 -2.86 -27.11 -3.85
N GLU A 82 -3.40 -26.97 -2.64
CA GLU A 82 -4.84 -27.07 -2.40
C GLU A 82 -5.59 -25.76 -2.66
N LEU A 83 -6.56 -25.78 -3.58
CA LEU A 83 -7.39 -24.61 -3.91
C LEU A 83 -8.17 -24.04 -2.71
N ASN A 84 -8.68 -24.89 -1.82
CA ASN A 84 -9.44 -24.44 -0.64
C ASN A 84 -8.58 -23.59 0.32
N SER A 85 -7.29 -23.91 0.41
CA SER A 85 -6.32 -23.14 1.19
C SER A 85 -6.11 -21.74 0.60
N TRP A 86 -6.10 -21.60 -0.73
CA TRP A 86 -6.08 -20.29 -1.40
C TRP A 86 -7.36 -19.49 -1.19
N VAL A 87 -8.54 -20.12 -1.26
CA VAL A 87 -9.82 -19.44 -0.98
C VAL A 87 -9.81 -18.83 0.42
N SER A 88 -9.43 -19.63 1.43
CA SER A 88 -9.35 -19.17 2.82
C SER A 88 -8.35 -18.03 3.00
N LEU A 89 -7.19 -18.13 2.35
CA LEU A 89 -6.15 -17.10 2.36
C LEU A 89 -6.65 -15.79 1.74
N TRP A 90 -7.33 -15.82 0.58
CA TRP A 90 -7.90 -14.63 -0.03
C TRP A 90 -9.00 -13.98 0.82
N GLN A 91 -9.86 -14.78 1.46
CA GLN A 91 -10.88 -14.28 2.37
C GLN A 91 -10.25 -13.56 3.57
N ALA A 92 -9.23 -14.17 4.20
CA ALA A 92 -8.53 -13.55 5.32
C ALA A 92 -7.83 -12.24 4.90
N LEU A 93 -7.11 -12.25 3.77
CA LEU A 93 -6.39 -11.08 3.27
C LEU A 93 -7.31 -9.94 2.84
N THR A 94 -8.56 -10.22 2.46
CA THR A 94 -9.56 -9.19 2.10
C THR A 94 -9.79 -8.20 3.24
N PHE A 95 -9.76 -8.68 4.49
CA PHE A 95 -9.95 -7.84 5.67
C PHE A 95 -8.63 -7.43 6.32
N LEU A 96 -7.64 -8.34 6.32
CA LEU A 96 -6.37 -8.09 6.97
C LEU A 96 -5.56 -6.99 6.28
N TYR A 97 -5.50 -6.97 4.94
CA TYR A 97 -4.70 -5.98 4.23
C TYR A 97 -5.15 -4.54 4.47
N PRO A 98 -6.45 -4.18 4.35
CA PRO A 98 -6.88 -2.83 4.68
C PRO A 98 -6.47 -2.37 6.09
N ILE A 99 -6.61 -3.25 7.09
CA ILE A 99 -6.25 -2.96 8.48
C ILE A 99 -4.73 -2.75 8.61
N GLU A 100 -3.94 -3.66 8.07
CA GLU A 100 -2.48 -3.58 8.07
C GLU A 100 -1.99 -2.27 7.41
N ARG A 101 -2.60 -1.87 6.29
CA ARG A 101 -2.23 -0.64 5.57
C ARG A 101 -2.54 0.62 6.37
N VAL A 102 -3.66 0.65 7.10
CA VAL A 102 -3.97 1.76 8.01
C VAL A 102 -2.94 1.83 9.14
N ILE A 103 -2.61 0.69 9.76
CA ILE A 103 -1.63 0.63 10.85
C ILE A 103 -0.25 1.10 10.39
N ILE A 104 0.25 0.60 9.26
CA ILE A 104 1.54 1.02 8.69
C ILE A 104 1.55 2.52 8.42
N THR A 105 0.49 3.05 7.81
CA THR A 105 0.40 4.49 7.51
C THR A 105 0.44 5.33 8.78
N VAL A 106 -0.28 4.92 9.82
CA VAL A 106 -0.28 5.60 11.12
C VAL A 106 1.12 5.58 11.75
N ILE A 107 1.79 4.43 11.78
CA ILE A 107 3.16 4.30 12.30
C ILE A 107 4.13 5.20 11.52
N VAL A 108 4.06 5.20 10.19
CA VAL A 108 4.92 6.03 9.35
C VAL A 108 4.66 7.51 9.57
N VAL A 109 3.41 7.93 9.80
CA VAL A 109 3.12 9.33 10.16
C VAL A 109 3.76 9.70 11.50
N PHE A 110 3.64 8.84 12.51
CA PHE A 110 4.20 9.08 13.85
C PHE A 110 5.74 9.18 13.85
N ILE A 111 6.42 8.46 12.96
CA ILE A 111 7.89 8.49 12.86
C ILE A 111 8.35 9.55 11.85
N GLY A 112 7.74 9.55 10.67
CA GLY A 112 8.15 10.36 9.52
C GLY A 112 7.91 11.85 9.72
N VAL A 113 6.80 12.26 10.34
CA VAL A 113 6.53 13.70 10.55
C VAL A 113 7.53 14.34 11.51
N PRO A 114 7.82 13.77 12.71
CA PRO A 114 8.88 14.30 13.57
C PRO A 114 10.26 14.27 12.91
N LEU A 115 10.57 13.21 12.17
CA LEU A 115 11.85 13.09 11.46
C LEU A 115 12.01 14.21 10.41
N ILE A 116 10.99 14.45 9.59
CA ILE A 116 11.00 15.53 8.59
C ILE A 116 11.16 16.90 9.25
N ARG A 117 10.46 17.15 10.36
CA ARG A 117 10.59 18.39 11.11
C ARG A 117 11.98 18.57 11.70
N ALA A 118 12.55 17.52 12.28
CA ALA A 118 13.91 17.54 12.78
C ALA A 118 14.89 17.87 11.66
N LEU A 119 14.83 17.18 10.52
CA LEU A 119 15.71 17.44 9.38
C LEU A 119 15.63 18.90 8.88
N ARG A 120 14.42 19.46 8.80
CA ARG A 120 14.23 20.88 8.42
C ARG A 120 14.82 21.86 9.43
N ALA A 121 14.71 21.57 10.73
CA ALA A 121 15.31 22.40 11.76
C ALA A 121 16.84 22.47 11.65
N TRP A 122 17.46 21.46 11.03
CA TRP A 122 18.89 21.41 10.75
C TRP A 122 19.27 21.94 9.34
N GLY A 123 18.32 22.54 8.61
CA GLY A 123 18.56 23.18 7.32
C GLY A 123 18.45 22.26 6.10
N TYR A 124 17.99 21.02 6.25
CA TYR A 124 17.77 20.12 5.10
C TYR A 124 16.37 20.32 4.48
N GLU A 125 16.34 20.67 3.19
CA GLU A 125 15.13 20.64 2.37
C GLU A 125 14.90 19.23 1.82
N ILE A 126 13.72 18.67 2.07
CA ILE A 126 13.34 17.33 1.61
C ILE A 126 12.58 17.48 0.30
N GLY A 127 13.18 17.02 -0.81
CA GLY A 127 12.56 17.03 -2.14
C GLY A 127 13.39 17.67 -3.25
N GLY A 128 14.53 18.30 -2.93
CA GLY A 128 15.42 18.93 -3.91
C GLY A 128 14.81 20.15 -4.62
N LYS A 129 15.67 21.06 -5.07
CA LYS A 129 15.34 22.03 -6.11
C LYS A 129 15.80 21.49 -7.46
#